data_AF-A0A0T0M7J8-F1
#
_entry.id   AF-A0A0T0M7J8-F1
#
_cell.length_a   1.000
_cell.length_b   1.000
_cell.length_c   1.000
_cell.angle_alpha   90.00
_cell.angle_beta   90.00
_cell.angle_gamma   90.00
#
_symmetry.space_group_name_H-M   'P 1'
#
loop_
_entity.id
_entity.type
_entity.pdbx_description
1 polymer ?
#
loop_
_entity_poly.entity_id
_entity_poly.type
_entity_poly.pdbx_seq_one_letter_code
_entity_poly.pdbx_strand_id
1 'polypeptide(L)'
;MKTISFIKLFFISFSAFILLNCTATSQTANSAEKTLFVGSETKDCTGVMPMKCLQVRENAADSWGNFYSNIEGFTYEPGFEYELKVKTEKIANPPMDGSSIKYILVKQVSKVKK
;
A
#
# COMPACT_ATOMS: atom_id res chain seq x y z
N MET A 1 -71.91 -7.40 -26.15
CA MET A 1 -72.33 -8.81 -26.05
C MET A 1 -71.07 -9.65 -25.88
N LYS A 2 -70.92 -10.31 -24.71
CA LYS A 2 -70.34 -11.64 -24.45
C LYS A 2 -69.06 -12.03 -25.23
N THR A 3 -67.97 -12.53 -24.65
CA THR A 3 -67.65 -13.09 -23.33
C THR A 3 -66.15 -13.38 -23.34
N ILE A 4 -65.55 -13.28 -22.16
CA ILE A 4 -64.22 -13.76 -21.78
C ILE A 4 -64.00 -15.21 -22.23
N SER A 5 -62.83 -15.52 -22.82
CA SER A 5 -62.34 -16.89 -22.95
C SER A 5 -61.08 -17.06 -22.10
N PHE A 6 -61.21 -17.92 -21.12
CA PHE A 6 -60.22 -18.32 -20.14
C PHE A 6 -59.14 -19.24 -20.72
N ILE A 7 -57.93 -19.10 -20.19
CA ILE A 7 -56.95 -20.18 -19.91
C ILE A 7 -56.41 -20.95 -21.11
N LYS A 8 -55.19 -20.58 -21.51
CA LYS A 8 -54.12 -21.58 -21.69
C LYS A 8 -52.88 -21.12 -20.94
N LEU A 9 -52.71 -21.76 -19.79
CA LEU A 9 -51.51 -21.78 -18.97
C LEU A 9 -50.36 -22.35 -19.82
N PHE A 10 -49.34 -21.56 -20.12
CA PHE A 10 -48.02 -22.07 -20.51
C PHE A 10 -46.96 -21.30 -19.71
N PHE A 11 -46.82 -21.72 -18.46
CA PHE A 11 -45.67 -21.46 -17.62
C PHE A 11 -44.50 -22.28 -18.17
N ILE A 12 -43.64 -21.71 -19.02
CA ILE A 12 -42.32 -22.29 -19.31
C ILE A 12 -41.28 -21.19 -19.44
N SER A 13 -40.41 -21.16 -18.42
CA SER A 13 -38.98 -20.86 -18.48
C SER A 13 -38.54 -19.45 -18.90
N PHE A 14 -38.44 -18.63 -17.86
CA PHE A 14 -37.27 -17.81 -17.52
C PHE A 14 -35.97 -18.18 -18.25
N SER A 15 -35.20 -17.14 -18.59
CA SER A 15 -33.78 -17.14 -19.01
C SER A 15 -33.50 -17.15 -20.52
N ALA A 16 -33.26 -15.94 -21.06
CA ALA A 16 -32.30 -15.73 -22.14
C ALA A 16 -31.40 -14.54 -21.78
N PHE A 17 -30.49 -14.85 -20.84
CA PHE A 17 -29.14 -14.33 -20.65
C PHE A 17 -28.76 -13.04 -21.40
N ILE A 18 -28.79 -11.91 -20.70
CA ILE A 18 -28.13 -10.66 -21.08
C ILE A 18 -26.61 -10.90 -20.97
N LEU A 19 -25.89 -10.98 -22.08
CA LEU A 19 -24.42 -10.96 -22.09
C LEU A 19 -23.94 -9.50 -21.98
N LEU A 20 -24.00 -8.96 -20.76
CA LEU A 20 -23.37 -7.68 -20.41
C LEU A 20 -22.00 -7.94 -19.76
N ASN A 21 -20.97 -7.48 -20.48
CA ASN A 21 -19.69 -6.98 -20.01
C ASN A 21 -18.78 -7.91 -19.19
N CYS A 22 -17.79 -8.47 -19.88
CA CYS A 22 -16.51 -8.81 -19.25
C CYS A 22 -15.78 -7.51 -18.88
N THR A 23 -16.02 -6.98 -17.67
CA THR A 23 -15.03 -6.08 -17.07
C THR A 23 -13.88 -6.95 -16.64
N ALA A 24 -12.81 -6.99 -17.44
CA ALA A 24 -11.50 -7.43 -16.97
C ALA A 24 -11.09 -6.48 -15.84
N THR A 25 -11.43 -6.83 -14.61
CA THR A 25 -10.93 -6.16 -13.42
C THR A 25 -9.46 -6.55 -13.32
N SER A 26 -8.60 -5.80 -14.00
CA SER A 26 -7.18 -5.76 -13.68
C SER A 26 -7.10 -5.36 -12.21
N GLN A 27 -6.81 -6.34 -11.34
CA GLN A 27 -6.44 -6.07 -9.96
C GLN A 27 -5.11 -5.30 -10.02
N THR A 28 -5.20 -3.98 -10.15
CA THR A 28 -4.07 -3.09 -9.90
C THR A 28 -3.70 -3.33 -8.45
N ALA A 29 -2.67 -4.12 -8.21
CA ALA A 29 -1.98 -4.15 -6.92
C ALA A 29 -1.61 -2.70 -6.64
N ASN A 30 -2.39 -2.06 -5.77
CA ASN A 30 -2.34 -0.61 -5.59
C ASN A 30 -1.12 -0.30 -4.72
N SER A 31 0.07 -0.31 -5.34
CA SER A 31 1.32 0.09 -4.70
C SER A 31 1.26 1.59 -4.48
N ALA A 32 0.90 1.99 -3.26
CA ALA A 32 0.81 3.39 -2.91
C ALA A 32 2.22 3.97 -2.78
N GLU A 33 2.51 5.00 -3.59
CA GLU A 33 3.67 5.85 -3.38
C GLU A 33 3.42 6.87 -2.26
N LYS A 34 4.45 7.14 -1.46
CA LYS A 34 4.41 8.16 -0.41
C LYS A 34 5.77 8.84 -0.26
N THR A 35 5.75 10.00 0.38
CA THR A 35 6.98 10.68 0.83
C THR A 35 7.35 10.20 2.22
N LEU A 36 8.64 9.92 2.43
CA LEU A 36 9.25 9.77 3.75
C LEU A 36 10.37 10.79 3.89
N PHE A 37 10.38 11.52 4.99
CA PHE A 37 11.53 12.31 5.42
C PHE A 37 12.37 11.47 6.37
N VAL A 38 13.67 11.38 6.12
CA VAL A 38 14.62 10.62 6.95
C VAL A 38 15.56 11.60 7.63
N GLY A 39 15.67 11.50 8.96
CA GLY A 39 16.50 12.36 9.80
C GLY A 39 17.99 12.08 9.64
N SER A 40 18.83 13.04 10.06
CA SER A 40 20.30 12.95 9.98
C SER A 40 20.97 12.06 11.02
N GLU A 41 20.19 11.55 11.97
CA GLU A 41 20.65 10.68 13.03
C GLU A 41 19.74 9.47 13.19
N THR A 42 20.34 8.36 13.62
CA THR A 42 19.62 7.17 14.08
C THR A 42 19.52 7.18 15.60
N LYS A 43 18.46 6.59 16.16
CA LYS A 43 18.32 6.41 17.61
C LYS A 43 18.37 4.95 18.01
N ASP A 44 18.81 4.70 19.25
CA ASP A 44 18.64 3.39 19.88
C ASP A 44 17.15 3.03 19.94
N CYS A 45 16.83 1.83 19.49
CA CYS A 45 15.48 1.29 19.49
C CYS A 45 15.54 -0.24 19.67
N THR A 46 14.42 -0.86 19.98
CA THR A 46 14.33 -2.31 20.13
C THR A 46 13.27 -2.84 19.16
N GLY A 47 13.70 -3.65 18.19
CA GLY A 47 12.82 -4.50 17.38
C GLY A 47 12.76 -5.89 18.02
N VAL A 48 13.16 -6.92 17.26
CA VAL A 48 13.42 -8.26 17.84
C VAL A 48 14.62 -8.22 18.81
N MET A 49 15.58 -7.34 18.56
CA MET A 49 16.74 -7.08 19.41
C MET A 49 17.09 -5.58 19.44
N PRO A 50 17.93 -5.10 20.38
CA PRO A 50 18.43 -3.74 20.37
C PRO A 50 19.18 -3.42 19.07
N MET A 51 18.87 -2.26 18.47
CA MET A 51 19.44 -1.81 17.20
C MET A 51 19.39 -0.28 17.08
N LYS A 52 19.89 0.26 15.96
CA LYS A 52 19.73 1.67 15.58
C LYS A 52 18.62 1.79 14.54
N CYS A 53 17.60 2.60 14.83
CA CYS A 53 16.51 2.90 13.89
C CYS A 53 16.75 4.22 13.17
N LEU A 54 16.39 4.27 11.89
CA LEU A 54 16.19 5.54 11.20
C LEU A 54 15.12 6.36 11.93
N GLN A 55 15.27 7.67 11.92
CA GLN A 55 14.22 8.59 12.35
C GLN A 55 13.45 9.04 11.11
N VAL A 56 12.15 8.75 11.05
CA VAL A 56 11.33 9.01 9.87
C VAL A 56 10.06 9.75 10.25
N ARG A 57 9.58 10.59 9.34
CA ARG A 57 8.25 11.21 9.38
C ARG A 57 7.65 11.29 7.99
N GLU A 58 6.33 11.34 7.90
CA GLU A 58 5.62 11.36 6.61
C GLU A 58 5.27 12.77 6.17
N ASN A 59 5.03 13.67 7.13
CA ASN A 59 4.87 15.10 6.89
C ASN A 59 5.99 15.89 7.57
N ALA A 60 6.39 17.00 6.97
CA ALA A 60 7.45 17.86 7.51
C ALA A 60 7.07 18.53 8.85
N ALA A 61 5.80 18.52 9.24
CA ALA A 61 5.32 19.05 10.52
C ALA A 61 5.28 17.98 11.63
N ASP A 62 5.36 16.69 11.27
CA ASP A 62 5.27 15.61 12.24
C ASP A 62 6.56 15.50 13.06
N SER A 63 6.40 14.97 14.27
CA SER A 63 7.52 14.53 15.11
C SER A 63 8.23 13.34 14.48
N TRP A 64 9.55 13.26 14.68
CA TRP A 64 10.36 12.11 14.28
C TRP A 64 9.92 10.84 15.01
N GLY A 65 9.74 9.75 14.27
CA GLY A 65 9.44 8.42 14.80
C GLY A 65 10.49 7.39 14.43
N ASN A 66 10.60 6.32 15.24
CA ASN A 66 11.45 5.19 14.92
C ASN A 66 10.89 4.45 13.70
N PHE A 67 11.76 4.20 12.72
CA PHE A 67 11.47 3.37 11.56
C PHE A 67 12.16 2.02 11.71
N TYR A 68 11.35 0.98 11.94
CA TYR A 68 11.79 -0.38 12.27
C TYR A 68 12.00 -1.27 11.02
N SER A 69 11.82 -0.71 9.83
CA SER A 69 12.00 -1.42 8.56
C SER A 69 13.20 -0.90 7.79
N ASN A 70 13.54 -1.56 6.68
CA ASN A 70 14.47 -1.03 5.69
C ASN A 70 13.71 -0.43 4.50
N ILE A 71 14.37 0.46 3.76
CA ILE A 71 13.91 0.95 2.47
C ILE A 71 14.83 0.33 1.42
N GLU A 72 14.32 -0.61 0.61
CA GLU A 72 15.10 -1.25 -0.46
C GLU A 72 15.59 -0.21 -1.46
N GLY A 73 16.88 -0.29 -1.83
CA GLY A 73 17.50 0.66 -2.76
C GLY A 73 17.94 1.99 -2.12
N PHE A 74 17.70 2.20 -0.82
CA PHE A 74 18.20 3.36 -0.09
C PHE A 74 19.36 2.99 0.82
N THR A 75 20.46 3.74 0.73
CA THR A 75 21.61 3.63 1.63
C THR A 75 21.69 4.90 2.48
N TYR A 76 21.54 4.74 3.78
CA TYR A 76 21.62 5.84 4.72
C TYR A 76 23.07 6.25 4.96
N GLU A 77 23.34 7.55 4.93
CA GLU A 77 24.57 8.16 5.43
C GLU A 77 24.26 9.13 6.57
N PRO A 78 24.95 9.04 7.72
CA PRO A 78 24.74 9.93 8.86
C PRO A 78 25.12 11.37 8.53
N GLY A 79 24.46 12.32 9.20
CA GLY A 79 24.69 13.76 9.00
C GLY A 79 23.93 14.36 7.82
N PHE A 80 23.01 13.62 7.19
CA PHE A 80 22.16 14.13 6.12
C PHE A 80 20.68 13.90 6.42
N GLU A 81 19.85 14.90 6.16
CA GLU A 81 18.41 14.70 6.02
C GLU A 81 18.04 14.40 4.58
N TYR A 82 17.04 13.53 4.40
CA TYR A 82 16.58 13.09 3.09
C TYR A 82 15.08 13.31 2.95
N GLU A 83 14.65 13.62 1.73
CA GLU A 83 13.27 13.44 1.29
C GLU A 83 13.25 12.34 0.25
N LEU A 84 12.49 11.28 0.52
CA LEU A 84 12.41 10.08 -0.32
C LEU A 84 10.98 9.89 -0.81
N LYS A 85 10.82 9.58 -2.10
CA LYS A 85 9.62 8.93 -2.63
C LYS A 85 9.84 7.43 -2.55
N VAL A 86 8.91 6.74 -1.91
CA VAL A 86 8.94 5.28 -1.76
C VAL A 86 7.61 4.70 -2.22
N LYS A 87 7.66 3.51 -2.80
CA LYS A 87 6.47 2.67 -3.01
C LYS A 87 6.36 1.67 -1.86
N THR A 88 5.12 1.38 -1.48
CA THR A 88 4.82 0.37 -0.47
C THR A 88 4.15 -0.85 -1.10
N GLU A 89 4.57 -2.02 -0.67
CA GLU A 89 4.01 -3.31 -1.10
C GLU A 89 3.66 -4.14 0.13
N LYS A 90 2.54 -4.87 0.08
CA LYS A 90 2.19 -5.83 1.14
C LYS A 90 3.03 -7.09 0.97
N ILE A 91 3.61 -7.57 2.07
CA ILE A 91 4.33 -8.85 2.10
C ILE A 91 3.31 -9.97 2.31
N ALA A 92 3.26 -10.93 1.38
CA ALA A 92 2.46 -12.14 1.56
C ALA A 92 3.10 -13.02 2.64
N ASN A 93 2.31 -13.43 3.64
CA ASN A 93 2.77 -14.20 4.79
C ASN A 93 3.97 -13.53 5.52
N PRO A 94 3.77 -12.35 6.13
CA PRO A 94 4.86 -11.63 6.79
C PRO A 94 5.41 -12.42 8.00
N PRO A 95 6.66 -12.15 8.43
CA PRO A 95 7.18 -12.70 9.68
C PRO A 95 6.28 -12.30 10.86
N MET A 96 6.16 -13.17 11.87
CA MET A 96 5.27 -12.96 13.02
C MET A 96 5.52 -11.63 13.74
N ASP A 97 6.79 -11.25 13.90
CA ASP A 97 7.24 -10.00 14.54
C ASP A 97 7.81 -8.99 13.53
N GLY A 98 7.53 -9.20 12.23
CA GLY A 98 8.04 -8.37 11.15
C GLY A 98 7.01 -7.39 10.60
N SER A 99 7.48 -6.39 9.86
CA SER A 99 6.59 -5.52 9.10
C SER A 99 5.80 -6.33 8.05
N SER A 100 4.51 -6.04 7.92
CA SER A 100 3.69 -6.51 6.80
C SER A 100 3.84 -5.67 5.53
N ILE A 101 4.66 -4.61 5.60
CA ILE A 101 4.89 -3.63 4.55
C ILE A 101 6.37 -3.62 4.14
N LYS A 102 6.60 -3.76 2.83
CA LYS A 102 7.89 -3.56 2.19
C LYS A 102 7.95 -2.14 1.62
N TYR A 103 9.06 -1.44 1.89
CA TYR A 103 9.32 -0.10 1.37
C TYR A 103 10.42 -0.17 0.32
N ILE A 104 10.19 0.41 -0.85
CA ILE A 104 11.15 0.39 -1.96
C ILE A 104 11.35 1.83 -2.43
N LEU A 105 12.60 2.26 -2.53
CA LEU A 105 12.94 3.59 -3.01
C LEU A 105 12.49 3.74 -4.47
N VAL A 106 11.69 4.76 -4.73
CA VAL A 106 11.35 5.21 -6.08
C VAL A 106 12.30 6.32 -6.50
N LYS A 107 12.51 7.30 -5.61
CA LYS A 107 13.38 8.46 -5.88
C LYS A 107 13.87 9.11 -4.60
N GLN A 108 15.15 9.48 -4.56
CA GLN A 108 15.65 10.45 -3.59
C GLN A 108 15.40 11.87 -4.12
N VAL A 109 14.48 12.60 -3.48
CA VAL A 109 14.10 13.96 -3.87
C VAL A 109 15.17 14.96 -3.42
N SER A 110 15.67 14.80 -2.20
CA SER A 110 16.73 15.65 -1.65
C SER A 110 17.65 14.88 -0.69
N LYS A 111 18.87 15.40 -0.53
CA LYS A 111 19.86 15.00 0.48
C LYS A 111 20.58 16.26 0.93
N VAL A 112 20.38 16.66 2.19
CA VAL A 112 20.86 17.93 2.74
C VAL A 112 21.71 17.66 3.96
N LYS A 113 22.95 18.17 3.97
CA LYS A 113 23.85 18.04 5.12
C LYS A 113 23.32 18.86 6.31
N LYS A 114 23.36 18.27 7.50
CA LYS A 114 23.02 18.93 8.77
C LYS A 114 24.25 19.28 9.59
#